data_AF-A0A087RJ67-F1
#
_entry.id   AF-A0A087RJ67-F1
#
_cell.length_a   1.000
_cell.length_b   1.000
_cell.length_c   1.000
_cell.angle_alpha   90.00
_cell.angle_beta   90.00
_cell.angle_gamma   90.00
#
_symmetry.space_group_name_H-M   'P 1'
#
loop_
_entity.id
_entity.type
_entity.pdbx_description
1 polymer ?
#
loop_
_entity_poly.entity_id
_entity_poly.type
_entity_poly.pdbx_seq_one_letter_code
_entity_poly.pdbx_strand_id
1 'polypeptide(L)'
;EIRARNHTERCLISSLMQYFCEPRQDSPAARAGCKLCPQDWQLHGDRCYWLSKETGNWNQGKTGCENQKSQLVVLRNKKEKVN
;
A
#
# COMPACT_ATOMS: atom_id res chain seq x y z
N GLU A 1 11.33 15.43 2.26
CA GLU A 1 12.53 14.72 1.79
C GLU A 1 12.26 13.22 1.74
N ILE A 2 12.50 12.57 0.60
CA ILE A 2 12.46 11.10 0.54
C ILE A 2 13.85 10.60 0.92
N ARG A 3 14.01 10.10 2.15
CA ARG A 3 15.26 9.48 2.60
C ARG A 3 15.56 8.29 1.69
N ALA A 4 16.72 8.29 1.05
CA ALA A 4 17.17 7.16 0.23
C ALA A 4 17.36 5.91 1.12
N ARG A 5 16.94 4.74 0.62
CA ARG A 5 17.09 3.47 1.33
C ARG A 5 18.55 3.03 1.38
N ASN A 6 19.00 2.57 2.55
CA ASN A 6 20.34 2.01 2.73
C ASN A 6 20.45 0.59 2.14
N HIS A 7 21.66 0.03 2.12
CA HIS A 7 21.91 -1.28 1.50
C HIS A 7 21.14 -2.42 2.17
N THR A 8 21.12 -2.47 3.50
CA THR A 8 20.40 -3.50 4.27
C THR A 8 18.91 -3.47 3.98
N GLU A 9 18.30 -2.28 3.91
CA GLU A 9 16.89 -2.10 3.55
C GLU A 9 16.59 -2.62 2.15
N ARG A 10 17.50 -2.42 1.18
CA ARG A 10 17.33 -2.96 -0.17
C ARG A 10 17.35 -4.49 -0.18
N CYS A 11 18.28 -5.11 0.54
CA CYS A 11 18.36 -6.57 0.65
C CYS A 11 17.12 -7.17 1.31
N LEU A 12 16.68 -6.63 2.43
CA LEU A 12 15.47 -7.09 3.13
C LEU A 12 14.24 -7.03 2.22
N ILE A 13 14.08 -5.93 1.48
CA ILE A 13 12.96 -5.77 0.56
C ILE A 13 13.03 -6.79 -0.57
N SER A 14 14.22 -7.05 -1.12
CA SER A 14 14.39 -8.09 -2.14
C SER A 14 13.97 -9.47 -1.63
N SER A 15 14.41 -9.87 -0.44
CA SER A 15 14.06 -11.16 0.16
C SER A 15 12.57 -11.28 0.46
N LEU A 16 11.94 -10.21 0.96
CA LEU A 16 10.49 -10.17 1.22
C LEU A 16 9.70 -10.33 -0.08
N MET A 17 10.11 -9.64 -1.15
CA MET A 17 9.48 -9.77 -2.47
C MET A 17 9.57 -11.20 -3.00
N GLN A 18 10.74 -11.83 -2.89
CA GLN A 18 10.92 -13.24 -3.31
C GLN A 18 10.05 -14.22 -2.51
N TYR A 19 9.90 -13.98 -1.21
CA TYR A 19 9.11 -14.86 -0.33
C TYR A 19 7.60 -14.69 -0.55
N PHE A 20 7.11 -13.45 -0.56
CA PHE A 20 5.67 -13.16 -0.62
C PHE A 20 5.10 -13.17 -2.04
N CYS A 21 5.92 -12.91 -3.04
CA CYS A 21 5.50 -13.00 -4.44
C CYS A 21 6.06 -14.27 -5.05
N GLU A 22 5.29 -15.35 -4.97
CA GLU A 22 5.51 -16.51 -5.82
C GLU A 22 5.51 -16.09 -7.30
N PRO A 23 6.39 -16.65 -8.15
CA PRO A 23 6.34 -16.44 -9.58
C PRO A 23 5.17 -17.26 -10.16
N ARG A 24 3.93 -16.80 -9.98
CA ARG A 24 2.78 -17.37 -10.70
C ARG A 24 2.79 -16.77 -12.11
N GLN A 25 3.50 -17.45 -13.01
CA GLN A 25 3.69 -17.06 -14.41
C GLN A 25 2.37 -16.84 -15.18
N ASP A 26 1.23 -17.33 -14.66
CA ASP A 26 -0.07 -17.32 -15.35
C ASP A 26 -1.13 -16.36 -14.76
N SER A 27 -0.80 -15.51 -13.78
CA SER A 27 -1.79 -14.58 -13.21
C SER A 27 -1.72 -13.19 -13.87
N PRO A 28 -2.86 -12.54 -14.18
CA PRO A 28 -2.88 -11.13 -14.60
C PRO A 28 -2.16 -10.18 -13.62
N ALA A 29 -2.05 -10.58 -12.35
CA ALA A 29 -1.29 -9.87 -11.32
C ALA A 29 0.23 -9.88 -11.57
N ALA A 30 0.77 -10.90 -12.26
CA ALA A 30 2.20 -10.97 -12.60
C ALA A 30 2.62 -9.86 -13.58
N ARG A 31 1.71 -9.43 -14.47
CA ARG A 31 1.95 -8.31 -15.41
C ARG A 31 1.93 -6.93 -14.73
N ALA A 32 1.35 -6.82 -13.53
CA ALA A 32 1.29 -5.55 -12.78
C ALA A 32 2.52 -5.31 -11.87
N GLY A 33 3.45 -6.27 -11.83
CA GLY A 33 4.57 -6.28 -10.89
C GLY A 33 4.14 -6.71 -9.50
N CYS A 34 4.98 -7.50 -8.84
CA CYS A 34 4.82 -7.81 -7.42
C CYS A 34 4.84 -6.52 -6.60
N LYS A 35 3.75 -6.26 -5.86
CA LYS A 35 3.62 -5.10 -4.97
C LYS A 35 3.24 -5.58 -3.59
N LEU A 36 3.96 -5.08 -2.59
CA LEU A 36 3.69 -5.33 -1.19
C LEU A 36 3.14 -4.05 -0.56
N CYS A 37 2.14 -4.22 0.30
CA CYS A 37 1.60 -3.16 1.14
C CYS A 37 2.14 -3.27 2.56
N PRO A 38 2.11 -2.18 3.35
CA PRO A 38 2.36 -2.28 4.79
C PRO A 38 1.42 -3.29 5.44
N GLN A 39 1.81 -3.81 6.59
CA GLN A 39 1.01 -4.76 7.34
C GLN A 39 -0.40 -4.20 7.62
N ASP A 40 -1.44 -5.02 7.41
CA ASP A 40 -2.87 -4.69 7.55
C ASP A 40 -3.43 -3.72 6.50
N TRP A 41 -2.65 -3.33 5.49
CA TRP A 41 -3.13 -2.56 4.34
C TRP A 41 -3.52 -3.49 3.19
N GLN A 42 -4.62 -3.17 2.52
CA GLN A 42 -5.10 -3.93 1.37
C GLN A 42 -4.59 -3.32 0.07
N LEU A 43 -4.03 -4.18 -0.80
CA LEU A 43 -3.65 -3.79 -2.15
C LEU A 43 -4.90 -3.78 -3.04
N HIS A 44 -5.22 -2.63 -3.62
CA HIS A 44 -6.22 -2.49 -4.68
C HIS A 44 -5.59 -1.80 -5.89
N GLY A 45 -5.49 -2.51 -7.01
CA GLY A 45 -4.78 -2.02 -8.19
C GLY A 45 -3.30 -1.80 -7.91
N ASP A 46 -2.86 -0.54 -7.95
CA ASP A 46 -1.47 -0.14 -7.71
C ASP A 46 -1.24 0.57 -6.37
N ARG A 47 -2.26 0.66 -5.51
CA ARG A 47 -2.26 1.43 -4.27
C ARG A 47 -2.66 0.59 -3.07
N CYS A 48 -2.11 0.94 -1.93
CA CYS A 48 -2.43 0.34 -0.64
C CYS A 48 -3.46 1.21 0.07
N TYR A 49 -4.51 0.59 0.59
CA TYR A 49 -5.59 1.24 1.32
C TYR A 49 -5.72 0.63 2.70
N TRP A 50 -6.00 1.48 3.69
CA TRP A 50 -6.33 1.08 5.04
C TRP A 50 -7.48 1.94 5.55
N LEU A 51 -8.44 1.28 6.18
CA LEU A 51 -9.59 1.94 6.76
C LEU A 51 -9.37 2.04 8.27
N SER A 52 -9.36 3.27 8.78
CA SER A 52 -9.29 3.51 10.22
C SER A 52 -10.52 2.92 10.91
N LYS A 53 -10.29 2.30 12.06
CA LYS A 53 -11.36 1.86 12.98
C LYS A 53 -11.84 3.00 13.88
N GLU A 54 -11.11 4.12 13.91
CA GLU A 54 -11.45 5.29 14.73
C GLU A 54 -12.52 6.14 14.03
N THR A 55 -13.43 6.68 14.83
CA THR A 55 -14.42 7.66 14.37
C THR A 55 -13.93 9.06 14.69
N GLY A 56 -14.25 10.03 13.84
CA GLY A 56 -13.81 11.40 14.02
C GLY A 56 -14.25 12.30 12.87
N ASN A 57 -13.91 13.57 12.98
CA ASN A 57 -14.13 14.52 11.90
C ASN A 57 -13.06 14.40 10.81
N TRP A 58 -13.28 15.07 9.68
CA TRP A 58 -12.42 15.00 8.51
C TRP A 58 -10.96 15.38 8.80
N ASN A 59 -10.74 16.43 9.61
CA ASN A 59 -9.39 16.88 9.97
C ASN A 59 -8.65 15.83 10.79
N GLN A 60 -9.33 15.20 11.75
CA GLN A 60 -8.76 14.09 12.54
C GLN A 60 -8.38 12.92 11.64
N GLY A 61 -9.25 12.55 10.69
CA GLY A 61 -8.95 11.51 9.70
C GLY A 61 -7.72 11.85 8.85
N LYS A 62 -7.60 13.09 8.38
CA LYS A 62 -6.45 13.55 7.59
C LYS A 62 -5.14 13.45 8.38
N THR A 63 -5.10 13.98 9.59
CA THR A 63 -3.92 13.92 10.46
C THR A 63 -3.58 12.47 10.84
N GLY A 64 -4.59 11.62 11.08
CA GLY A 64 -4.37 10.19 11.34
C GLY A 64 -3.64 9.49 10.18
N CYS A 65 -4.05 9.73 8.94
CA CYS A 65 -3.36 9.19 7.77
C CYS A 65 -1.92 9.74 7.63
N GLU A 66 -1.70 11.03 7.88
CA GLU A 66 -0.38 11.66 7.82
C GLU A 66 0.60 11.07 8.84
N ASN A 67 0.13 10.80 10.07
CA ASN A 67 0.90 10.13 11.12
C ASN A 67 1.35 8.72 10.72
N GLN A 68 0.54 8.02 9.91
CA GLN A 68 0.88 6.73 9.30
C GLN A 68 1.75 6.84 8.04
N LYS A 69 2.30 8.04 7.75
CA LYS A 69 3.07 8.34 6.52
C LYS A 69 2.27 8.04 5.24
N SER A 70 0.96 8.24 5.31
CA SER A 70 0.00 8.00 4.24
C SER A 70 -0.82 9.26 3.97
N GLN A 71 -1.80 9.16 3.08
CA GLN A 71 -2.70 10.26 2.72
C GLN A 71 -4.15 9.81 2.85
N LEU A 72 -4.99 10.71 3.35
CA LEU A 72 -6.43 10.47 3.39
C LEU A 72 -6.95 10.26 1.96
N VAL A 73 -7.66 9.15 1.76
CA VAL A 73 -8.14 8.78 0.42
C VAL A 73 -9.18 9.78 -0.08
N VAL A 74 -9.03 10.22 -1.32
CA VAL A 74 -10.04 10.97 -2.05
C VAL A 74 -10.46 10.12 -3.25
N LEU A 75 -11.62 9.47 -3.13
CA LEU A 75 -12.15 8.57 -4.15
C LEU A 75 -12.62 9.40 -5.36
N ARG A 76 -11.79 9.48 -6.39
CA ARG A 76 -12.10 10.24 -7.61
C ARG A 76 -12.68 9.35 -8.71
N ASN A 77 -12.30 8.08 -8.72
CA ASN A 77 -12.64 7.15 -9.79
C ASN A 77 -13.67 6.11 -9.33
N LYS A 78 -14.63 5.76 -10.19
CA LYS A 78 -15.62 4.69 -9.91
C LYS A 78 -14.95 3.33 -9.64
N LYS A 79 -13.78 3.07 -10.22
CA LYS A 79 -12.98 1.85 -9.97
C LYS A 79 -12.46 1.72 -8.54
N GLU A 80 -12.38 2.82 -7.80
CA GLU A 80 -11.96 2.82 -6.37
C GLU A 80 -13.17 2.64 -5.43
N LYS A 81 -14.40 2.74 -5.94
CA LYS A 81 -15.62 2.43 -5.18
C LYS A 81 -15.93 0.96 -5.37
N VAL A 82 -15.63 0.17 -4.33
CA VAL A 82 -16.06 -1.23 -4.28
C VAL A 82 -17.59 -1.24 -4.11
N ASN A 83 -18.28 -2.01 -4.93
CA ASN A 83 -19.72 -2.26 -4.84
C ASN A 83 -20.01 -3.32 -3.78
#